data_AF-A0A520HK67-F1
#
_entry.id   AF-A0A520HK67-F1
#
_cell.length_a   1.000
_cell.length_b   1.000
_cell.length_c   1.000
_cell.angle_alpha   90.00
_cell.angle_beta   90.00
_cell.angle_gamma   90.00
#
_symmetry.space_group_name_H-M   'P 1'
#
loop_
_entity.id
_entity.type
_entity.pdbx_description
1 polymer ?
#
loop_
_entity_poly.entity_id
_entity_poly.type
_entity_poly.pdbx_seq_one_letter_code
_entity_poly.pdbx_strand_id
1 'polypeptide(L)'
;MRSIFPSAAVTARKYALVSSLRAQGFGIGSLDTAQPGANDLFLVAEGELVAYPARTVVIGSEGRSVTPSRSGAPARIGFAAEDTAVGNGFARALIGGPDMPTAADPESLALLALAERVAAADITVLINGPTGTGKEVLARAIHNGSPRKAGPFIAINCAALPESMLEAMLFGHQKGAFTGASSGGEGFFRAANGGTILLDEIAEMPLTLQAKLLRVLQEREVVPLGATVPQPIDVRVIACANRDLQGEVAAGRFRADLYYRLAVFPLTTKSLAERPQDIPALAATMILRHAGNRNVIPWPSRAAIEALMLHDWPGNVRELENVIQRALLFCGGDTIEASHILFDRPVTMTFAPRTAPVAAPV
;
A
#
# COMPACT_ATOMS: atom_id res chain seq x y z
N MET A 1 2.02 -16.57 -3.15
CA MET A 1 3.04 -15.76 -3.81
C MET A 1 2.81 -15.90 -5.31
N ARG A 2 2.75 -14.80 -6.07
CA ARG A 2 2.68 -14.89 -7.54
C ARG A 2 4.09 -15.12 -8.05
N SER A 3 4.28 -16.13 -8.91
CA SER A 3 5.55 -16.39 -9.55
C SER A 3 5.59 -15.72 -10.91
N ILE A 4 6.77 -15.20 -11.26
CA ILE A 4 7.08 -14.60 -12.54
C ILE A 4 8.15 -15.44 -13.21
N PHE A 5 7.98 -15.65 -14.50
CA PHE A 5 8.86 -16.42 -15.36
C PHE A 5 9.44 -15.52 -16.44
N PRO A 6 10.58 -14.84 -16.19
CA PRO A 6 11.26 -14.05 -17.20
C PRO A 6 12.00 -14.94 -18.20
N SER A 7 12.00 -14.55 -19.47
CA SER A 7 12.85 -15.16 -20.48
C SER A 7 14.33 -14.88 -20.24
N ALA A 8 15.21 -15.67 -20.86
CA ALA A 8 16.65 -15.47 -20.80
C ALA A 8 17.04 -14.06 -21.30
N ALA A 9 16.39 -13.57 -22.35
CA ALA A 9 16.63 -12.23 -22.89
C ALA A 9 16.24 -11.12 -21.90
N VAL A 10 15.09 -11.25 -21.23
CA VAL A 10 14.67 -10.29 -20.17
C VAL A 10 15.65 -10.33 -19.01
N THR A 11 16.07 -11.52 -18.57
CA THR A 11 17.01 -11.67 -17.46
C THR A 11 18.36 -11.02 -17.77
N ALA A 12 18.86 -11.18 -19.01
CA ALA A 12 20.12 -10.59 -19.44
C ALA A 12 20.05 -9.07 -19.64
N ARG A 13 18.98 -8.56 -20.27
CA ARG A 13 18.88 -7.14 -20.66
C ARG A 13 18.23 -6.24 -19.61
N LYS A 14 17.42 -6.82 -18.72
CA LYS A 14 16.60 -6.10 -17.72
C LYS A 14 16.78 -6.71 -16.32
N TYR A 15 18.01 -7.05 -15.96
CA TYR A 15 18.35 -7.60 -14.64
C TYR A 15 17.82 -6.73 -13.47
N ALA A 16 17.95 -5.41 -13.57
CA ALA A 16 17.47 -4.48 -12.54
C ALA A 16 15.95 -4.58 -12.31
N LEU A 17 15.17 -4.78 -13.38
CA LEU A 17 13.73 -5.03 -13.28
C LEU A 17 13.44 -6.33 -12.54
N VAL A 18 14.08 -7.43 -12.94
CA VAL A 18 13.88 -8.75 -12.31
C VAL A 18 14.27 -8.71 -10.83
N SER A 19 15.39 -8.05 -10.50
CA SER A 19 15.83 -7.85 -9.11
C SER A 19 14.84 -7.01 -8.31
N SER A 20 14.32 -5.92 -8.87
CA SER A 20 13.31 -5.06 -8.22
C SER A 20 12.00 -5.82 -7.96
N LEU A 21 11.55 -6.65 -8.91
CA LEU A 21 10.37 -7.48 -8.72
C LEU A 21 10.58 -8.53 -7.62
N ARG A 22 11.75 -9.19 -7.58
CA ARG A 22 12.07 -10.10 -6.48
C ARG A 22 12.04 -9.41 -5.12
N ALA A 23 12.59 -8.21 -5.02
CA ALA A 23 12.60 -7.43 -3.78
C ALA A 23 11.20 -6.98 -3.34
N GLN A 24 10.24 -6.91 -4.27
CA GLN A 24 8.83 -6.62 -4.02
C GLN A 24 7.97 -7.88 -3.82
N GLY A 25 8.57 -9.04 -3.54
CA GLY A 25 7.83 -10.24 -3.14
C GLY A 25 7.43 -11.18 -4.26
N PHE A 26 7.92 -10.98 -5.49
CA PHE A 26 7.62 -11.89 -6.58
C PHE A 26 8.59 -13.09 -6.55
N GLY A 27 8.03 -14.30 -6.63
CA GLY A 27 8.84 -15.50 -6.86
C GLY A 27 9.38 -15.47 -8.29
N ILE A 28 10.69 -15.65 -8.48
CA ILE A 28 11.29 -15.65 -9.83
C ILE A 28 11.63 -17.09 -10.21
N GLY A 29 10.89 -17.63 -11.18
CA GLY A 29 11.12 -18.96 -11.76
C GLY A 29 11.96 -18.90 -13.04
N SER A 30 12.25 -20.08 -13.61
CA SER A 30 12.85 -20.22 -14.94
C SER A 30 11.91 -20.99 -15.86
N LEU A 31 11.72 -20.50 -17.09
CA LEU A 31 10.87 -21.12 -18.11
C LEU A 31 11.36 -22.49 -18.54
N ASP A 32 12.67 -22.74 -18.45
CA ASP A 32 13.29 -23.96 -18.95
C ASP A 32 13.11 -25.15 -18.00
N THR A 33 12.78 -24.89 -16.73
CA THR A 33 12.84 -25.91 -15.65
C THR A 33 11.52 -26.17 -14.95
N ALA A 34 10.48 -25.37 -15.20
CA ALA A 34 9.23 -25.43 -14.43
C ALA A 34 7.99 -25.36 -15.34
N GLN A 35 6.98 -26.18 -15.02
CA GLN A 35 5.65 -26.05 -15.60
C GLN A 35 4.92 -24.88 -14.94
N PRO A 36 4.52 -23.84 -15.68
CA PRO A 36 3.82 -22.70 -15.11
C PRO A 36 2.42 -23.09 -14.61
N GLY A 37 2.06 -22.62 -13.41
CA GLY A 37 0.73 -22.73 -12.85
C GLY A 37 -0.30 -21.81 -13.52
N ALA A 38 -1.56 -21.95 -13.10
CA ALA A 38 -2.69 -21.19 -13.66
C ALA A 38 -2.59 -19.66 -13.42
N ASN A 39 -1.90 -19.24 -12.36
CA ASN A 39 -1.78 -17.82 -11.95
C ASN A 39 -0.37 -17.23 -12.16
N ASP A 40 0.51 -17.98 -12.83
CA ASP A 40 1.88 -17.54 -13.07
C ASP A 40 1.94 -16.54 -14.23
N LEU A 41 2.86 -15.59 -14.10
CA LEU A 41 3.03 -14.48 -15.03
C LEU A 41 4.34 -14.61 -15.79
N PHE A 42 4.38 -14.09 -17.00
CA PHE A 42 5.52 -14.23 -17.91
C PHE A 42 6.09 -12.87 -18.28
N LEU A 43 7.42 -12.76 -18.30
CA LEU A 43 8.09 -11.61 -18.91
C LEU A 43 8.86 -12.11 -20.11
N VAL A 44 8.54 -11.57 -21.28
CA VAL A 44 9.23 -11.92 -22.53
C VAL A 44 9.78 -10.66 -23.15
N ALA A 45 10.91 -10.78 -23.84
CA ALA A 45 11.48 -9.66 -24.57
C ALA A 45 10.67 -9.39 -25.84
N GLU A 46 10.67 -8.16 -26.30
CA GLU A 46 10.11 -7.82 -27.60
C GLU A 46 10.73 -8.67 -28.72
N GLY A 47 9.87 -9.25 -29.56
CA GLY A 47 10.25 -10.19 -30.62
C GLY A 47 10.22 -11.68 -30.23
N GLU A 48 10.06 -12.01 -28.94
CA GLU A 48 9.91 -13.40 -28.49
C GLU A 48 8.46 -13.91 -28.60
N LEU A 49 8.30 -15.24 -28.64
CA LEU A 49 6.99 -15.88 -28.74
C LEU A 49 6.19 -15.71 -27.44
N VAL A 50 4.94 -15.27 -27.58
CA VAL A 50 4.01 -15.08 -26.46
C VAL A 50 3.07 -16.28 -26.35
N ALA A 51 3.44 -17.27 -25.53
CA ALA A 51 2.64 -18.48 -25.35
C ALA A 51 1.30 -18.24 -24.61
N TYR A 52 1.28 -17.30 -23.64
CA TYR A 52 0.10 -17.01 -22.81
C TYR A 52 -0.23 -15.52 -22.77
N PRO A 53 -0.75 -14.94 -23.87
CA PRO A 53 -0.99 -13.51 -24.03
C PRO A 53 -1.58 -12.79 -22.80
N ALA A 54 -2.70 -13.27 -22.26
CA ALA A 54 -3.38 -12.63 -21.14
C ALA A 54 -2.56 -12.58 -19.82
N ARG A 55 -1.48 -13.35 -19.71
CA ARG A 55 -0.61 -13.46 -18.53
C ARG A 55 0.84 -13.03 -18.81
N THR A 56 1.09 -12.42 -19.97
CA THR A 56 2.43 -12.01 -20.39
C THR A 56 2.54 -10.48 -20.40
N VAL A 57 3.67 -9.99 -19.89
CA VAL A 57 4.14 -8.63 -20.14
C VAL A 57 5.33 -8.69 -21.09
N VAL A 58 5.21 -8.05 -22.24
CA VAL A 58 6.30 -7.92 -23.22
C VAL A 58 7.16 -6.71 -22.86
N ILE A 59 8.46 -6.93 -22.73
CA ILE A 59 9.45 -5.93 -22.32
C ILE A 59 10.30 -5.50 -23.51
N GLY A 60 10.08 -4.27 -23.97
CA GLY A 60 10.91 -3.57 -24.95
C GLY A 60 12.13 -2.91 -24.30
N SER A 61 13.19 -2.71 -25.10
CA SER A 61 14.44 -2.11 -24.62
C SER A 61 14.56 -0.61 -24.89
N GLU A 62 13.66 -0.05 -25.72
CA GLU A 62 13.67 1.35 -26.14
C GLU A 62 12.25 1.93 -26.16
N GLY A 63 12.16 3.24 -26.40
CA GLY A 63 10.92 4.00 -26.42
C GLY A 63 10.37 4.26 -25.01
N ARG A 64 9.28 5.03 -24.93
CA ARG A 64 8.52 5.28 -23.70
C ARG A 64 7.07 4.89 -23.98
N SER A 65 6.76 3.62 -23.81
CA SER A 65 5.44 3.09 -24.17
C SER A 65 4.94 2.15 -23.09
N VAL A 66 3.66 2.26 -22.77
CA VAL A 66 2.97 1.40 -21.81
C VAL A 66 1.59 1.10 -22.36
N THR A 67 1.29 -0.19 -22.54
CA THR A 67 0.01 -0.68 -23.03
C THR A 67 -0.47 -1.78 -22.08
N PRO A 68 -1.58 -1.58 -21.35
CA PRO A 68 -2.13 -2.62 -20.49
C PRO A 68 -2.69 -3.79 -21.30
N SER A 69 -2.82 -4.94 -20.65
CA SER A 69 -3.52 -6.10 -21.23
C SER A 69 -5.00 -5.75 -21.47
N ARG A 70 -5.49 -5.96 -22.69
CA ARG A 70 -6.90 -5.77 -23.08
C ARG A 70 -7.31 -6.86 -24.05
N SER A 71 -8.54 -7.36 -23.91
CA SER A 71 -9.16 -8.34 -24.84
C SER A 71 -8.29 -9.57 -25.15
N GLY A 72 -7.52 -10.04 -24.16
CA GLY A 72 -6.63 -11.19 -24.30
C GLY A 72 -5.26 -10.89 -24.91
N ALA A 73 -4.98 -9.66 -25.34
CA ALA A 73 -3.65 -9.25 -25.78
C ALA A 73 -2.69 -9.07 -24.59
N PRO A 74 -1.38 -9.32 -24.76
CA PRO A 74 -0.41 -9.13 -23.69
C PRO A 74 -0.24 -7.65 -23.36
N ALA A 75 0.08 -7.37 -22.11
CA ALA A 75 0.58 -6.05 -21.73
C ALA A 75 1.95 -5.82 -22.38
N ARG A 76 2.29 -4.57 -22.68
CA ARG A 76 3.56 -4.19 -23.29
C ARG A 76 4.14 -2.98 -22.59
N ILE A 77 5.45 -2.97 -22.41
CA ILE A 77 6.18 -1.82 -21.91
C ILE A 77 7.54 -1.70 -22.60
N GLY A 78 7.86 -0.52 -23.13
CA GLY A 78 9.17 -0.15 -23.65
C GLY A 78 9.76 1.00 -22.85
N PHE A 79 11.03 0.85 -22.42
CA PHE A 79 11.78 1.88 -21.72
C PHE A 79 13.29 1.67 -21.87
N ALA A 80 14.05 2.76 -22.00
CA ALA A 80 15.51 2.76 -22.01
C ALA A 80 16.10 2.69 -20.58
N ALA A 81 17.42 2.59 -20.45
CA ALA A 81 18.08 2.43 -19.15
C ALA A 81 17.93 3.67 -18.25
N GLU A 82 17.93 4.86 -18.83
CA GLU A 82 17.72 6.15 -18.15
C GLU A 82 16.33 6.27 -17.51
N ASP A 83 15.35 5.52 -18.01
CA ASP A 83 13.96 5.55 -17.55
C ASP A 83 13.63 4.41 -16.55
N THR A 84 14.66 3.70 -16.05
CA THR A 84 14.51 2.49 -15.21
C THR A 84 13.62 2.71 -13.98
N ALA A 85 13.71 3.86 -13.31
CA ALA A 85 12.93 4.12 -12.10
C ALA A 85 11.40 4.10 -12.37
N VAL A 86 10.97 4.74 -13.48
CA VAL A 86 9.56 4.78 -13.90
C VAL A 86 9.16 3.47 -14.57
N GLY A 87 10.02 2.95 -15.46
CA GLY A 87 9.77 1.72 -16.20
C GLY A 87 9.59 0.50 -15.30
N ASN A 88 10.40 0.38 -14.25
CA ASN A 88 10.22 -0.67 -13.25
C ASN A 88 8.89 -0.52 -12.50
N GLY A 89 8.47 0.70 -12.18
CA GLY A 89 7.17 0.98 -11.57
C GLY A 89 6.00 0.52 -12.44
N PHE A 90 6.00 0.90 -13.73
CA PHE A 90 4.98 0.46 -14.68
C PHE A 90 4.98 -1.06 -14.87
N ALA A 91 6.16 -1.67 -15.08
CA ALA A 91 6.27 -3.11 -15.25
C ALA A 91 5.71 -3.85 -14.03
N ARG A 92 6.10 -3.43 -12.81
CA ARG A 92 5.57 -3.97 -11.57
C ARG A 92 4.05 -3.80 -11.46
N ALA A 93 3.51 -2.64 -11.85
CA ALA A 93 2.07 -2.39 -11.80
C ALA A 93 1.29 -3.22 -12.84
N LEU A 94 1.85 -3.47 -14.02
CA LEU A 94 1.28 -4.36 -15.04
C LEU A 94 1.27 -5.83 -14.59
N ILE A 95 2.26 -6.26 -13.80
CA ILE A 95 2.41 -7.64 -13.30
C ILE A 95 1.55 -7.87 -12.05
N GLY A 96 1.74 -7.04 -11.02
CA GLY A 96 1.08 -7.19 -9.72
C GLY A 96 -0.37 -6.69 -9.71
N GLY A 97 -0.70 -5.79 -10.62
CA GLY A 97 -1.87 -4.93 -10.53
C GLY A 97 -1.56 -3.64 -9.75
N PRO A 98 -2.35 -2.57 -10.00
CA PRO A 98 -2.09 -1.26 -9.41
C PRO A 98 -2.37 -1.19 -7.90
N ASP A 99 -3.06 -2.17 -7.31
CA ASP A 99 -3.51 -2.13 -5.91
C ASP A 99 -2.55 -2.81 -4.92
N MET A 100 -1.58 -3.57 -5.42
CA MET A 100 -0.53 -4.14 -4.57
C MET A 100 0.41 -3.02 -4.07
N PRO A 101 1.14 -3.21 -2.95
CA PRO A 101 2.15 -2.26 -2.50
C PRO A 101 3.28 -2.07 -3.50
N THR A 102 3.68 -0.83 -3.75
CA THR A 102 4.80 -0.48 -4.62
C THR A 102 5.91 0.13 -3.79
N ALA A 103 7.14 -0.37 -3.99
CA ALA A 103 8.33 0.15 -3.35
C ALA A 103 9.53 0.03 -4.29
N ALA A 104 10.42 1.00 -4.20
CA ALA A 104 11.72 1.01 -4.87
C ALA A 104 12.83 1.48 -3.93
N ASP A 105 12.49 2.31 -2.93
CA ASP A 105 13.43 2.73 -1.89
C ASP A 105 13.86 1.54 -1.01
N PRO A 106 15.15 1.40 -0.66
CA PRO A 106 15.65 0.29 0.14
C PRO A 106 14.92 0.12 1.48
N GLU A 107 14.54 1.22 2.13
CA GLU A 107 13.84 1.15 3.42
C GLU A 107 12.40 0.66 3.25
N SER A 108 11.72 1.08 2.18
CA SER A 108 10.40 0.58 1.82
C SER A 108 10.43 -0.89 1.44
N LEU A 109 11.46 -1.32 0.70
CA LEU A 109 11.66 -2.73 0.36
C LEU A 109 11.91 -3.58 1.62
N ALA A 110 12.71 -3.09 2.55
CA ALA A 110 12.93 -3.75 3.83
C ALA A 110 11.63 -3.87 4.65
N LEU A 111 10.82 -2.80 4.67
CA LEU A 111 9.51 -2.80 5.32
C LEU A 111 8.55 -3.83 4.69
N LEU A 112 8.52 -3.94 3.36
CA LEU A 112 7.71 -4.96 2.68
C LEU A 112 8.18 -6.38 3.00
N ALA A 113 9.49 -6.63 3.02
CA ALA A 113 10.04 -7.94 3.39
C ALA A 113 9.69 -8.33 4.83
N LEU A 114 9.67 -7.37 5.77
CA LEU A 114 9.19 -7.60 7.14
C LEU A 114 7.68 -7.88 7.16
N ALA A 115 6.89 -7.12 6.42
CA ALA A 115 5.44 -7.32 6.32
C ALA A 115 5.10 -8.71 5.76
N GLU A 116 5.85 -9.22 4.79
CA GLU A 116 5.70 -10.59 4.27
C GLU A 116 5.96 -11.66 5.33
N ARG A 117 7.02 -11.50 6.13
CA ARG A 117 7.31 -12.42 7.24
C ARG A 117 6.19 -12.40 8.29
N VAL A 118 5.73 -11.21 8.64
CA VAL A 118 4.63 -11.01 9.59
C VAL A 118 3.32 -11.56 9.03
N ALA A 119 3.08 -11.46 7.72
CA ALA A 119 1.89 -11.99 7.08
C ALA A 119 1.72 -13.49 7.34
N ALA A 120 2.82 -14.26 7.30
CA ALA A 120 2.83 -15.70 7.56
C ALA A 120 2.51 -16.07 9.03
N ALA A 121 2.71 -15.14 9.97
CA ALA A 121 2.39 -15.33 11.39
C ALA A 121 0.97 -14.83 11.72
N ASP A 122 0.24 -15.54 12.58
CA ASP A 122 -1.07 -15.11 13.08
C ASP A 122 -0.94 -14.25 14.34
N ILE A 123 -0.31 -13.08 14.18
CA ILE A 123 -0.05 -12.11 15.25
C ILE A 123 -0.70 -10.76 14.95
N THR A 124 -0.99 -10.01 16.03
CA THR A 124 -1.43 -8.61 15.95
C THR A 124 -0.31 -7.73 15.44
N VAL A 125 -0.65 -6.80 14.54
CA VAL A 125 0.32 -5.89 13.92
C VAL A 125 -0.09 -4.45 14.19
N LEU A 126 0.85 -3.62 14.61
CA LEU A 126 0.67 -2.18 14.72
C LEU A 126 1.47 -1.50 13.62
N ILE A 127 0.82 -0.73 12.75
CA ILE A 127 1.45 0.04 11.68
C ILE A 127 1.43 1.53 12.06
N ASN A 128 2.59 2.07 12.39
CA ASN A 128 2.78 3.46 12.72
C ASN A 128 3.21 4.27 11.48
N GLY A 129 3.00 5.57 11.56
CA GLY A 129 3.60 6.54 10.65
C GLY A 129 2.61 7.58 10.15
N PRO A 130 3.09 8.63 9.46
CA PRO A 130 2.26 9.77 9.07
C PRO A 130 1.01 9.41 8.28
N THR A 131 0.02 10.29 8.26
CA THR A 131 -1.17 10.13 7.42
C THR A 131 -0.79 10.14 5.94
N GLY A 132 -1.42 9.25 5.16
CA GLY A 132 -1.20 9.20 3.71
C GLY A 132 0.09 8.49 3.27
N THR A 133 0.78 7.75 4.13
CA THR A 133 2.02 7.01 3.77
C THR A 133 1.77 5.62 3.17
N GLY A 134 0.52 5.17 3.09
CA GLY A 134 0.16 3.84 2.53
C GLY A 134 -0.02 2.72 3.56
N LYS A 135 -0.32 3.06 4.83
CA LYS A 135 -0.55 2.08 5.91
C LYS A 135 -1.65 1.05 5.57
N GLU A 136 -2.75 1.48 4.95
CA GLU A 136 -3.84 0.58 4.54
C GLU A 136 -3.40 -0.42 3.46
N VAL A 137 -2.61 0.03 2.49
CA VAL A 137 -2.06 -0.83 1.43
C VAL A 137 -1.13 -1.90 2.04
N LEU A 138 -0.33 -1.51 3.03
CA LEU A 138 0.51 -2.45 3.78
C LEU A 138 -0.32 -3.45 4.59
N ALA A 139 -1.38 -3.00 5.28
CA ALA A 139 -2.30 -3.87 6.02
C ALA A 139 -2.98 -4.90 5.10
N ARG A 140 -3.46 -4.46 3.93
CA ARG A 140 -4.06 -5.34 2.93
C ARG A 140 -3.05 -6.35 2.38
N ALA A 141 -1.79 -5.94 2.19
CA ALA A 141 -0.73 -6.87 1.79
C ALA A 141 -0.43 -7.93 2.85
N ILE A 142 -0.40 -7.55 4.13
CA ILE A 142 -0.25 -8.48 5.25
C ILE A 142 -1.40 -9.49 5.26
N HIS A 143 -2.65 -9.04 5.08
CA HIS A 143 -3.80 -9.94 4.99
C HIS A 143 -3.69 -10.90 3.80
N ASN A 144 -3.41 -10.39 2.60
CA ASN A 144 -3.30 -11.17 1.37
C ASN A 144 -2.15 -12.19 1.40
N GLY A 145 -1.07 -11.89 2.15
CA GLY A 145 0.06 -12.78 2.37
C GLY A 145 -0.16 -13.82 3.47
N SER A 146 -1.26 -13.72 4.22
CA SER A 146 -1.52 -14.55 5.40
C SER A 146 -2.28 -15.85 5.08
N PRO A 147 -2.29 -16.83 6.02
CA PRO A 147 -3.18 -17.99 5.93
C PRO A 147 -4.68 -17.61 5.85
N ARG A 148 -5.05 -16.40 6.30
CA ARG A 148 -6.42 -15.88 6.34
C ARG A 148 -6.84 -15.10 5.08
N LYS A 149 -6.01 -15.08 4.02
CA LYS A 149 -6.26 -14.33 2.77
C LYS A 149 -7.58 -14.63 2.05
N ALA A 150 -8.21 -15.77 2.33
CA ALA A 150 -9.51 -16.15 1.77
C ALA A 150 -10.69 -15.69 2.64
N GLY A 151 -10.42 -15.28 3.88
CA GLY A 151 -11.40 -14.72 4.80
C GLY A 151 -11.65 -13.24 4.54
N PRO A 152 -12.61 -12.64 5.26
CA PRO A 152 -12.96 -11.23 5.11
C PRO A 152 -11.81 -10.31 5.55
N PHE A 153 -11.64 -9.18 4.86
CA PHE A 153 -10.83 -8.05 5.31
C PHE A 153 -11.76 -6.87 5.57
N ILE A 154 -12.04 -6.59 6.85
CA ILE A 154 -12.94 -5.50 7.26
C ILE A 154 -12.10 -4.34 7.79
N ALA A 155 -12.18 -3.19 7.13
CA ALA A 155 -11.49 -1.97 7.56
C ALA A 155 -12.47 -0.97 8.15
N ILE A 156 -12.09 -0.38 9.28
CA ILE A 156 -12.83 0.71 9.92
C ILE A 156 -11.87 1.84 10.28
N ASN A 157 -12.25 3.07 9.96
CA ASN A 157 -11.56 4.27 10.40
C ASN A 157 -12.20 4.80 11.69
N CYS A 158 -11.44 4.78 12.79
CA CYS A 158 -11.93 5.17 14.11
C CYS A 158 -12.19 6.68 14.23
N ALA A 159 -11.59 7.49 13.36
CA ALA A 159 -11.73 8.95 13.36
C ALA A 159 -12.99 9.44 12.62
N ALA A 160 -13.60 8.60 11.79
CA ALA A 160 -14.66 9.01 10.87
C ALA A 160 -16.07 9.01 11.47
N LEU A 161 -16.25 8.50 12.70
CA LEU A 161 -17.56 8.15 13.24
C LEU A 161 -17.74 8.66 14.68
N PRO A 162 -18.95 9.07 15.07
CA PRO A 162 -19.28 9.33 16.47
C PRO A 162 -19.09 8.09 17.35
N GLU A 163 -18.71 8.28 18.61
CA GLU A 163 -18.40 7.20 19.57
C GLU A 163 -19.49 6.11 19.64
N SER A 164 -20.76 6.49 19.78
CA SER A 164 -21.87 5.53 19.90
C SER A 164 -22.07 4.70 18.64
N MET A 165 -21.83 5.29 17.46
CA MET A 165 -21.90 4.58 16.19
C MET A 165 -20.69 3.65 16.00
N LEU A 166 -19.50 4.13 16.36
CA LEU A 166 -18.27 3.34 16.34
C LEU A 166 -18.42 2.09 17.22
N GLU A 167 -18.97 2.24 18.42
CA GLU A 167 -19.24 1.15 19.34
C GLU A 167 -20.22 0.12 18.76
N ALA A 168 -21.37 0.59 18.28
CA ALA A 168 -22.40 -0.28 17.72
C ALA A 168 -21.92 -1.01 16.45
N MET A 169 -21.05 -0.39 15.65
CA MET A 169 -20.49 -1.00 14.44
C MET A 169 -19.33 -1.96 14.75
N LEU A 170 -18.49 -1.70 15.75
CA LEU A 170 -17.42 -2.62 16.13
C LEU A 170 -17.97 -3.90 16.77
N PHE A 171 -18.82 -3.74 17.79
CA PHE A 171 -19.25 -4.85 18.66
C PHE A 171 -20.62 -5.43 18.29
N GLY A 172 -21.38 -4.73 17.45
CA GLY A 172 -22.76 -5.09 17.12
C GLY A 172 -23.74 -4.69 18.22
N HIS A 173 -25.03 -4.87 17.95
CA HIS A 173 -26.09 -4.52 18.89
C HIS A 173 -27.33 -5.40 18.70
N GLN A 174 -28.06 -5.63 19.78
CA GLN A 174 -29.39 -6.23 19.72
C GLN A 174 -30.45 -5.18 19.36
N LYS A 175 -31.59 -5.65 18.83
CA LYS A 175 -32.75 -4.80 18.60
C LYS A 175 -33.18 -4.14 19.91
N GLY A 176 -33.36 -2.82 19.89
CA GLY A 176 -33.74 -2.05 21.08
C GLY A 176 -32.62 -1.73 22.07
N ALA A 177 -31.35 -2.00 21.72
CA ALA A 177 -30.21 -1.70 22.61
C ALA A 177 -30.01 -0.19 22.89
N PHE A 178 -30.47 0.69 21.99
CA PHE A 178 -30.48 2.14 22.14
C PHE A 178 -31.60 2.77 21.31
N THR A 179 -31.89 4.05 21.52
CA THR A 179 -32.89 4.81 20.76
C THR A 179 -32.50 4.87 19.28
N GLY A 180 -33.27 4.21 18.40
CA GLY A 180 -32.97 4.09 16.97
C GLY A 180 -32.49 2.70 16.52
N ALA A 181 -32.25 1.76 17.44
CA ALA A 181 -31.90 0.38 17.13
C ALA A 181 -33.12 -0.46 16.68
N SER A 182 -33.71 -0.10 15.53
CA SER A 182 -34.92 -0.75 14.98
C SER A 182 -34.69 -2.22 14.57
N SER A 183 -33.46 -2.56 14.20
CA SER A 183 -32.98 -3.91 13.88
C SER A 183 -31.69 -4.19 14.66
N GLY A 184 -31.30 -5.46 14.78
CA GLY A 184 -29.99 -5.82 15.29
C GLY A 184 -28.88 -5.64 14.24
N GLY A 185 -27.64 -5.46 14.70
CA GLY A 185 -26.45 -5.35 13.85
C GLY A 185 -25.39 -6.37 14.24
N GLU A 186 -24.80 -7.04 13.25
CA GLU A 186 -23.77 -8.06 13.46
C GLU A 186 -22.48 -7.49 14.06
N GLY A 187 -22.05 -6.30 13.66
CA GLY A 187 -20.79 -5.73 14.11
C GLY A 187 -19.56 -6.30 13.38
N PHE A 188 -18.51 -5.49 13.26
CA PHE A 188 -17.39 -5.75 12.39
C PHE A 188 -16.45 -6.83 12.89
N PHE A 189 -16.31 -7.04 14.20
CA PHE A 189 -15.53 -8.17 14.70
C PHE A 189 -16.14 -9.51 14.28
N ARG A 190 -17.47 -9.64 14.34
CA ARG A 190 -18.15 -10.86 13.89
C ARG A 190 -18.14 -10.99 12.37
N ALA A 191 -18.36 -9.90 11.64
CA ALA A 191 -18.25 -9.90 10.18
C ALA A 191 -16.82 -10.21 9.68
N ALA A 192 -15.79 -9.94 10.49
CA ALA A 192 -14.39 -10.25 10.19
C ALA A 192 -13.96 -11.67 10.62
N ASN A 193 -14.87 -12.48 11.17
CA ASN A 193 -14.54 -13.81 11.70
C ASN A 193 -13.91 -14.72 10.63
N GLY A 194 -12.83 -15.41 10.99
CA GLY A 194 -11.99 -16.19 10.08
C GLY A 194 -11.03 -15.34 9.24
N GLY A 195 -11.10 -14.01 9.33
CA GLY A 195 -10.36 -13.07 8.49
C GLY A 195 -9.51 -12.08 9.29
N THR A 196 -9.53 -10.82 8.86
CA THR A 196 -8.72 -9.73 9.46
C THR A 196 -9.56 -8.47 9.60
N ILE A 197 -9.44 -7.82 10.76
CA ILE A 197 -9.97 -6.48 10.98
C ILE A 197 -8.81 -5.46 10.98
N LEU A 198 -8.98 -4.38 10.21
CA LEU A 198 -8.11 -3.21 10.22
C LEU A 198 -8.78 -2.10 11.05
N LEU A 199 -8.11 -1.69 12.12
CA LEU A 199 -8.46 -0.54 12.95
C LEU A 199 -7.59 0.65 12.54
N ASP A 200 -8.08 1.47 11.61
CA ASP A 200 -7.35 2.66 11.15
C ASP A 200 -7.59 3.84 12.09
N GLU A 201 -6.55 4.67 12.25
CA GLU A 201 -6.50 5.79 13.20
C GLU A 201 -6.88 5.40 14.64
N ILE A 202 -6.30 4.30 15.15
CA ILE A 202 -6.60 3.75 16.48
C ILE A 202 -6.36 4.74 17.63
N ALA A 203 -5.49 5.73 17.43
CA ALA A 203 -5.22 6.79 18.39
C ALA A 203 -6.45 7.68 18.67
N GLU A 204 -7.42 7.74 17.75
CA GLU A 204 -8.66 8.52 17.90
C GLU A 204 -9.75 7.75 18.66
N MET A 205 -9.51 6.48 19.02
CA MET A 205 -10.50 5.68 19.74
C MET A 205 -10.70 6.19 21.18
N PRO A 206 -11.95 6.45 21.62
CA PRO A 206 -12.24 6.84 23.01
C PRO A 206 -11.80 5.80 24.04
N LEU A 207 -11.34 6.25 25.23
CA LEU A 207 -10.82 5.38 26.31
C LEU A 207 -11.81 4.29 26.76
N THR A 208 -13.11 4.61 26.73
CA THR A 208 -14.22 3.68 26.99
C THR A 208 -14.22 2.50 26.02
N LEU A 209 -14.05 2.78 24.73
CA LEU A 209 -13.99 1.77 23.68
C LEU A 209 -12.66 1.01 23.68
N GLN A 210 -11.56 1.68 24.05
CA GLN A 210 -10.25 1.02 24.24
C GLN A 210 -10.34 -0.10 25.29
N ALA A 211 -11.07 0.11 26.38
CA ALA A 211 -11.28 -0.91 27.41
C ALA A 211 -12.06 -2.13 26.89
N LYS A 212 -13.08 -1.91 26.05
CA LYS A 212 -13.85 -2.98 25.40
C LYS A 212 -13.02 -3.73 24.37
N LEU A 213 -12.27 -3.00 23.54
CA LEU A 213 -11.35 -3.58 22.57
C LEU A 213 -10.30 -4.48 23.25
N LEU A 214 -9.72 -4.04 24.36
CA LEU A 214 -8.77 -4.84 25.12
C LEU A 214 -9.37 -6.19 25.54
N ARG A 215 -10.61 -6.20 26.04
CA ARG A 215 -11.31 -7.45 26.39
C ARG A 215 -11.52 -8.35 25.17
N VAL A 216 -11.89 -7.79 24.02
CA VAL A 216 -12.02 -8.56 22.77
C VAL A 216 -10.68 -9.20 22.39
N LEU A 217 -9.56 -8.47 22.50
CA LEU A 217 -8.22 -8.98 22.18
C LEU A 217 -7.73 -10.05 23.17
N GLN A 218 -8.16 -9.98 24.43
CA GLN A 218 -7.76 -10.91 25.50
C GLN A 218 -8.57 -12.20 25.44
N GLU A 219 -9.90 -12.07 25.48
CA GLU A 219 -10.84 -13.19 25.59
C GLU A 219 -11.16 -13.83 24.23
N ARG A 220 -10.92 -13.12 23.12
CA ARG A 220 -11.36 -13.51 21.77
C ARG A 220 -12.87 -13.70 21.68
N GLU A 221 -13.61 -12.85 22.39
CA GLU A 221 -15.07 -12.83 22.42
C GLU A 221 -15.59 -11.40 22.31
N VAL A 222 -16.78 -11.23 21.74
CA VAL A 222 -17.48 -9.95 21.61
C VAL A 222 -18.83 -10.03 22.28
N VAL A 223 -19.16 -9.01 23.09
CA VAL A 223 -20.50 -8.84 23.67
C VAL A 223 -21.20 -7.70 22.92
N PRO A 224 -22.22 -7.99 22.07
CA PRO A 224 -22.97 -6.93 21.42
C PRO A 224 -23.73 -6.05 22.43
N LEU A 225 -23.98 -4.80 22.06
CA LEU A 225 -24.74 -3.86 22.89
C LEU A 225 -26.14 -4.42 23.19
N GLY A 226 -26.53 -4.34 24.47
CA GLY A 226 -27.78 -4.88 24.97
C GLY A 226 -27.77 -6.41 25.20
N ALA A 227 -26.69 -7.11 24.85
CA ALA A 227 -26.54 -8.52 25.16
C ALA A 227 -25.74 -8.75 26.45
N THR A 228 -25.97 -9.91 27.08
CA THR A 228 -25.21 -10.40 28.24
C THR A 228 -24.31 -11.58 27.90
N VAL A 229 -24.54 -12.23 26.75
CA VAL A 229 -23.84 -13.44 26.33
C VAL A 229 -22.69 -13.07 25.39
N PRO A 230 -21.43 -13.39 25.77
CA PRO A 230 -20.28 -13.26 24.86
C PRO A 230 -20.38 -14.19 23.66
N GLN A 231 -19.82 -13.77 22.54
CA GLN A 231 -19.79 -14.54 21.30
C GLN A 231 -18.33 -14.72 20.85
N PRO A 232 -17.83 -15.95 20.71
CA PRO A 232 -16.45 -16.21 20.32
C PRO A 232 -16.17 -15.73 18.90
N ILE A 233 -14.96 -15.20 18.71
CA ILE A 233 -14.46 -14.73 17.43
C ILE A 233 -13.03 -15.24 17.19
N ASP A 234 -12.70 -15.46 15.92
CA ASP A 234 -11.36 -15.77 15.47
C ASP A 234 -10.94 -14.75 14.40
N VAL A 235 -10.36 -13.64 14.86
CA VAL A 235 -10.06 -12.47 14.01
C VAL A 235 -8.62 -12.04 14.23
N ARG A 236 -7.87 -11.92 13.13
CA ARG A 236 -6.56 -11.24 13.16
C ARG A 236 -6.76 -9.73 13.20
N VAL A 237 -6.01 -9.05 14.05
CA VAL A 237 -6.11 -7.58 14.21
C VAL A 237 -4.88 -6.89 13.63
N ILE A 238 -5.11 -5.90 12.78
CA ILE A 238 -4.10 -4.93 12.35
C ILE A 238 -4.59 -3.55 12.79
N ALA A 239 -3.75 -2.77 13.47
CA ALA A 239 -4.06 -1.41 13.87
C ALA A 239 -3.12 -0.42 13.18
N CYS A 240 -3.63 0.73 12.79
CA CYS A 240 -2.83 1.82 12.22
C CYS A 240 -2.93 3.07 13.09
N ALA A 241 -1.81 3.75 13.30
CA ALA A 241 -1.76 5.01 14.04
C ALA A 241 -0.97 6.06 13.26
N ASN A 242 -1.49 7.30 13.23
CA ASN A 242 -0.81 8.47 12.70
C ASN A 242 -0.03 9.29 13.76
N ARG A 243 -0.33 9.07 15.04
CA ARG A 243 0.33 9.68 16.20
C ARG A 243 1.23 8.68 16.90
N ASP A 244 2.17 9.20 17.69
CA ASP A 244 2.96 8.38 18.61
C ASP A 244 2.07 7.85 19.75
N LEU A 245 1.71 6.57 19.68
CA LEU A 245 0.90 5.93 20.72
C LEU A 245 1.60 5.90 22.08
N GLN A 246 2.93 5.88 22.15
CA GLN A 246 3.63 5.93 23.45
C GLN A 246 3.44 7.29 24.12
N GLY A 247 3.57 8.38 23.35
CA GLY A 247 3.22 9.73 23.79
C GLY A 247 1.75 9.86 24.21
N GLU A 248 0.82 9.26 23.48
CA GLU A 248 -0.61 9.24 23.85
C GLU A 248 -0.88 8.46 25.15
N VAL A 249 -0.12 7.39 25.42
CA VAL A 249 -0.14 6.67 26.70
C VAL A 249 0.38 7.55 27.82
N ALA A 250 1.52 8.21 27.63
CA ALA A 250 2.09 9.12 28.63
C ALA A 250 1.15 10.30 28.95
N ALA A 251 0.38 10.75 27.96
CA ALA A 251 -0.63 11.80 28.12
C ALA A 251 -1.99 11.31 28.67
N GLY A 252 -2.14 10.02 28.98
CA GLY A 252 -3.38 9.44 29.52
C GLY A 252 -4.54 9.35 28.52
N ARG A 253 -4.28 9.55 27.23
CA ARG A 253 -5.28 9.48 26.14
C ARG A 253 -5.36 8.09 25.49
N PHE A 254 -4.38 7.25 25.75
CA PHE A 254 -4.37 5.85 25.32
C PHE A 254 -4.01 4.92 26.48
N ARG A 255 -4.64 3.76 26.57
CA ARG A 255 -4.37 2.81 27.65
C ARG A 255 -3.08 2.04 27.39
N ALA A 256 -2.21 1.97 28.40
CA ALA A 256 -0.94 1.26 28.31
C ALA A 256 -1.13 -0.25 28.05
N ASP A 257 -2.11 -0.88 28.69
CA ASP A 257 -2.42 -2.31 28.52
C ASP A 257 -2.83 -2.66 27.08
N LEU A 258 -3.68 -1.84 26.47
CA LEU A 258 -4.06 -1.96 25.07
C LEU A 258 -2.86 -1.74 24.14
N TYR A 259 -2.01 -0.74 24.41
CA TYR A 259 -0.82 -0.48 23.62
C TYR A 259 0.06 -1.73 23.50
N TYR A 260 0.40 -2.37 24.62
CA TYR A 260 1.23 -3.58 24.60
C TYR A 260 0.55 -4.77 23.92
N ARG A 261 -0.79 -4.83 23.94
CA ARG A 261 -1.54 -5.89 23.21
C ARG A 261 -1.62 -5.64 21.71
N LEU A 262 -1.55 -4.39 21.26
CA LEU A 262 -1.52 -4.04 19.83
C LEU A 262 -0.09 -4.07 19.26
N ALA A 263 0.90 -3.60 20.02
CA ALA A 263 2.29 -3.47 19.61
C ALA A 263 3.08 -4.79 19.71
N VAL A 264 2.44 -5.94 19.44
CA VAL A 264 3.11 -7.26 19.40
C VAL A 264 4.16 -7.27 18.30
N PHE A 265 3.83 -6.72 17.13
CA PHE A 265 4.80 -6.46 16.09
C PHE A 265 4.58 -5.06 15.48
N PRO A 266 5.42 -4.07 15.85
CA PRO A 266 5.34 -2.74 15.28
C PRO A 266 6.04 -2.67 13.91
N LEU A 267 5.34 -2.09 12.94
CA LEU A 267 5.85 -1.67 11.64
C LEU A 267 5.76 -0.15 11.55
N THR A 268 6.72 0.52 10.92
CA THR A 268 6.70 1.98 10.79
C THR A 268 6.88 2.37 9.32
N THR A 269 5.91 3.13 8.81
CA THR A 269 5.99 3.79 7.51
C THR A 269 6.65 5.16 7.66
N LYS A 270 7.50 5.53 6.72
CA LYS A 270 8.13 6.86 6.66
C LYS A 270 7.34 7.82 5.77
N SER A 271 7.61 9.11 5.96
CA SER A 271 7.09 10.12 5.04
C SER A 271 7.62 9.89 3.62
N LEU A 272 6.92 10.38 2.60
CA LEU A 272 7.32 10.19 1.21
C LEU A 272 8.64 10.92 0.89
N ALA A 273 8.88 12.07 1.51
CA ALA A 273 10.11 12.85 1.37
C ALA A 273 11.37 12.09 1.84
N GLU A 274 11.22 11.20 2.82
CA GLU A 274 12.32 10.38 3.35
C GLU A 274 12.65 9.16 2.47
N ARG A 275 11.83 8.87 1.45
CA ARG A 275 11.98 7.72 0.54
C ARG A 275 11.83 8.12 -0.93
N PRO A 276 12.67 9.04 -1.43
CA PRO A 276 12.48 9.66 -2.74
C PRO A 276 12.52 8.66 -3.91
N GLN A 277 13.15 7.49 -3.73
CA GLN A 277 13.20 6.46 -4.78
C GLN A 277 11.83 5.79 -5.01
N ASP A 278 10.90 5.86 -4.05
CA ASP A 278 9.54 5.38 -4.24
C ASP A 278 8.73 6.28 -5.19
N ILE A 279 9.07 7.58 -5.31
CA ILE A 279 8.25 8.56 -6.02
C ILE A 279 8.03 8.18 -7.50
N PRO A 280 9.07 7.85 -8.30
CA PRO A 280 8.87 7.46 -9.70
C PRO A 280 8.03 6.17 -9.85
N ALA A 281 8.25 5.20 -8.96
CA ALA A 281 7.56 3.93 -8.99
C ALA A 281 6.07 4.05 -8.59
N LEU A 282 5.78 4.86 -7.56
CA LEU A 282 4.43 5.20 -7.14
C LEU A 282 3.71 6.01 -8.22
N ALA A 283 4.36 7.02 -8.79
CA ALA A 283 3.80 7.82 -9.89
C ALA A 283 3.40 6.93 -11.06
N ALA A 284 4.29 6.03 -11.53
CA ALA A 284 3.99 5.08 -12.60
C ALA A 284 2.77 4.18 -12.26
N THR A 285 2.72 3.68 -11.02
CA THR A 285 1.61 2.82 -10.57
C THR A 285 0.28 3.58 -10.54
N MET A 286 0.26 4.81 -10.03
CA MET A 286 -0.92 5.67 -9.96
C MET A 286 -1.37 6.12 -11.36
N ILE A 287 -0.43 6.42 -12.25
CA ILE A 287 -0.72 6.74 -13.65
C ILE A 287 -1.45 5.56 -14.29
N LEU A 288 -0.93 4.33 -14.12
CA LEU A 288 -1.59 3.13 -14.64
C LEU A 288 -2.97 2.91 -14.01
N ARG A 289 -3.10 3.09 -12.70
CA ARG A 289 -4.37 2.95 -11.95
C ARG A 289 -5.45 3.89 -12.48
N HIS A 290 -5.09 5.14 -12.73
CA HIS A 290 -6.03 6.23 -13.05
C HIS A 290 -6.18 6.52 -14.55
N ALA A 291 -5.45 5.80 -15.41
CA ALA A 291 -5.54 5.97 -16.87
C ALA A 291 -6.87 5.49 -17.48
N GLY A 292 -7.73 4.83 -16.71
CA GLY A 292 -9.07 4.40 -17.12
C GLY A 292 -9.06 3.51 -18.37
N ASN A 293 -9.76 3.95 -19.42
CA ASN A 293 -9.90 3.20 -20.67
C ASN A 293 -8.87 3.54 -21.75
N ARG A 294 -7.82 4.32 -21.42
CA ARG A 294 -6.75 4.62 -22.39
C ARG A 294 -6.05 3.33 -22.84
N ASN A 295 -5.83 3.23 -24.15
CA ASN A 295 -5.07 2.13 -24.75
C ASN A 295 -3.56 2.31 -24.53
N VAL A 296 -3.09 3.55 -24.66
CA VAL A 296 -1.72 3.97 -24.38
C VAL A 296 -1.72 4.78 -23.10
N ILE A 297 -0.85 4.41 -22.16
CA ILE A 297 -0.74 5.08 -20.88
C ILE A 297 0.26 6.22 -21.03
N PRO A 298 -0.09 7.45 -20.63
CA PRO A 298 0.84 8.57 -20.73
C PRO A 298 2.10 8.33 -19.92
N TRP A 299 3.25 8.60 -20.53
CA TRP A 299 4.54 8.51 -19.87
C TRP A 299 4.92 9.83 -19.19
N PRO A 300 5.35 9.86 -17.92
CA PRO A 300 5.81 11.10 -17.30
C PRO A 300 7.16 11.51 -17.88
N SER A 301 7.25 12.75 -18.39
CA SER A 301 8.50 13.33 -18.85
C SER A 301 9.54 13.34 -17.73
N ARG A 302 10.82 13.38 -18.09
CA ARG A 302 11.91 13.50 -17.12
C ARG A 302 11.73 14.74 -16.23
N ALA A 303 11.34 15.87 -16.81
CA ALA A 303 11.10 17.11 -16.08
C ALA A 303 9.92 16.98 -15.10
N ALA A 304 8.86 16.24 -15.44
CA ALA A 304 7.76 15.95 -14.53
C ALA A 304 8.22 15.11 -13.34
N ILE A 305 9.01 14.06 -13.56
CA ILE A 305 9.57 13.24 -12.47
C ILE A 305 10.51 14.05 -11.58
N GLU A 306 11.39 14.86 -12.17
CA GLU A 306 12.28 15.76 -11.40
C GLU A 306 11.47 16.74 -10.53
N ALA A 307 10.39 17.32 -11.06
CA ALA A 307 9.50 18.19 -10.28
C ALA A 307 8.84 17.44 -9.11
N LEU A 308 8.36 16.21 -9.34
CA LEU A 308 7.78 15.37 -8.28
C LEU A 308 8.80 15.00 -7.20
N MET A 309 10.05 14.74 -7.57
CA MET A 309 11.11 14.37 -6.63
C MET A 309 11.62 15.54 -5.79
N LEU A 310 11.45 16.78 -6.25
CA LEU A 310 11.85 18.00 -5.53
C LEU A 310 10.81 18.48 -4.50
N HIS A 311 9.60 17.94 -4.54
CA HIS A 311 8.53 18.30 -3.61
C HIS A 311 8.70 17.60 -2.24
N ASP A 312 8.28 18.26 -1.16
CA ASP A 312 8.42 17.79 0.22
C ASP A 312 7.28 16.85 0.68
N TRP A 313 6.19 16.79 -0.08
CA TRP A 313 5.07 15.85 0.10
C TRP A 313 4.45 15.85 1.51
N PRO A 314 3.95 16.98 2.02
CA PRO A 314 3.29 17.05 3.34
C PRO A 314 2.08 16.13 3.45
N GLY A 315 1.36 15.87 2.35
CA GLY A 315 0.26 14.90 2.28
C GLY A 315 0.69 13.49 1.84
N ASN A 316 1.99 13.23 1.74
CA ASN A 316 2.60 11.96 1.38
C ASN A 316 2.04 11.37 0.07
N VAL A 317 1.79 10.06 0.05
CA VAL A 317 1.31 9.30 -1.11
C VAL A 317 -0.09 9.75 -1.52
N ARG A 318 -0.91 10.23 -0.57
CA ARG A 318 -2.28 10.72 -0.86
C ARG A 318 -2.24 12.00 -1.70
N GLU A 319 -1.33 12.92 -1.36
CA GLU A 319 -1.11 14.13 -2.16
C GLU A 319 -0.52 13.79 -3.52
N LEU A 320 0.48 12.90 -3.59
CA LEU A 320 1.04 12.43 -4.86
C LEU A 320 -0.06 11.86 -5.77
N GLU A 321 -0.97 11.04 -5.24
CA GLU A 321 -2.07 10.48 -6.01
C GLU A 321 -3.00 11.56 -6.57
N ASN A 322 -3.33 12.58 -5.79
CA ASN A 322 -4.13 13.73 -6.25
C ASN A 322 -3.42 14.51 -7.36
N VAL A 323 -2.11 14.76 -7.21
CA VAL A 323 -1.30 15.45 -8.22
C VAL A 323 -1.28 14.65 -9.53
N ILE A 324 -1.09 13.34 -9.47
CA ILE A 324 -1.10 12.45 -10.64
C ILE A 324 -2.46 12.42 -11.34
N GLN A 325 -3.56 12.35 -10.58
CA GLN A 325 -4.91 12.40 -11.16
C GLN A 325 -5.16 13.73 -11.89
N ARG A 326 -4.76 14.86 -11.31
CA ARG A 326 -4.84 16.16 -11.97
C ARG A 326 -3.98 16.20 -13.23
N ALA A 327 -2.75 15.69 -13.15
CA ALA A 327 -1.85 15.66 -14.29
C ALA A 327 -2.44 14.84 -15.45
N LEU A 328 -3.09 13.70 -15.16
CA LEU A 328 -3.80 12.90 -16.16
C LEU A 328 -5.01 13.61 -16.77
N LEU A 329 -5.72 14.43 -16.00
CA LEU A 329 -6.84 15.24 -16.49
C LEU A 329 -6.37 16.30 -17.50
N PHE A 330 -5.26 16.98 -17.21
CA PHE A 330 -4.69 18.00 -18.11
C PHE A 330 -3.89 17.40 -19.27
N CYS A 331 -3.36 16.19 -19.12
CA CYS A 331 -2.62 15.48 -20.16
C CYS A 331 -3.55 14.94 -21.26
N GLY A 332 -3.67 15.72 -22.34
CA GLY A 332 -4.42 15.35 -23.54
C GLY A 332 -3.72 14.35 -24.47
N GLY A 333 -2.42 14.10 -24.27
CA GLY A 333 -1.61 13.20 -25.10
C GLY A 333 -0.97 12.04 -24.33
N ASP A 334 0.09 11.47 -24.92
CA ASP A 334 0.81 10.31 -24.40
C ASP A 334 2.00 10.67 -23.49
N THR A 335 2.16 11.94 -23.12
CA THR A 335 3.26 12.41 -22.26
C THR A 335 2.78 13.40 -21.20
N ILE A 336 3.06 13.09 -19.93
CA ILE A 336 2.80 14.00 -18.81
C ILE A 336 4.02 14.92 -18.66
N GLU A 337 3.89 16.13 -19.20
CA GLU A 337 4.87 17.21 -19.04
C GLU A 337 4.86 17.82 -17.64
N ALA A 338 5.96 18.49 -17.27
CA ALA A 338 6.09 19.19 -15.99
C ALA A 338 4.99 20.25 -15.77
N SER A 339 4.50 20.88 -16.84
CA SER A 339 3.39 21.85 -16.77
C SER A 339 2.05 21.25 -16.33
N HIS A 340 1.89 19.92 -16.41
CA HIS A 340 0.71 19.22 -15.91
C HIS A 340 0.81 18.90 -14.40
N ILE A 341 2.00 19.03 -13.80
CA ILE A 341 2.21 18.77 -12.37
C ILE A 341 1.81 20.02 -11.59
N LEU A 342 0.62 19.97 -11.02
CA LEU A 342 0.08 21.04 -10.18
C LEU A 342 0.10 20.59 -8.72
N PHE A 343 0.87 21.28 -7.88
CA PHE A 343 0.91 21.08 -6.43
C PHE A 343 -0.17 21.89 -5.72
N ASP A 344 -0.63 21.43 -4.55
CA ASP A 344 -1.66 22.14 -3.75
C ASP A 344 -1.13 23.42 -3.11
N ARG A 345 0.19 23.57 -2.99
CA ARG A 345 0.88 24.78 -2.55
C ARG A 345 2.00 25.14 -3.52
N PRO A 346 2.32 26.43 -3.71
CA PRO A 346 3.56 26.80 -4.40
C PRO A 346 4.75 26.20 -3.64
N VAL A 347 5.65 25.53 -4.37
CA VAL A 347 6.84 24.86 -3.84
C VAL A 347 7.60 25.81 -2.91
N THR A 348 7.62 25.52 -1.61
CA THR A 348 8.42 26.28 -0.66
C THR A 348 9.83 25.72 -0.71
N MET A 349 10.72 26.36 -1.45
CA MET A 349 12.13 25.98 -1.46
C MET A 349 12.75 26.32 -0.10
N THR A 350 12.81 25.35 0.81
CA THR A 350 13.60 25.44 2.03
C THR A 350 15.06 25.17 1.70
N PHE A 351 15.79 26.24 1.39
CA PHE A 351 17.26 26.19 1.43
C PHE A 351 17.69 26.06 2.89
N ALA A 352 18.17 24.87 3.28
CA ALA A 352 18.98 24.74 4.47
C ALA A 352 20.29 25.52 4.24
N PRO A 353 20.63 26.54 5.04
CA PRO A 353 21.89 27.24 4.88
C PRO A 353 23.02 26.25 5.13
N ARG A 354 23.88 26.04 4.12
CA ARG A 354 25.16 25.36 4.33
C ARG A 354 25.93 26.18 5.37
N THR A 355 26.20 25.57 6.52
CA THR A 355 27.10 26.13 7.52
C THR A 355 28.45 26.39 6.84
N ALA A 356 28.86 27.66 6.82
CA ALA A 356 30.16 28.06 6.30
C ALA A 356 31.27 27.39 7.13
N PRO A 357 32.38 26.95 6.51
CA PRO A 357 33.50 26.39 7.26
C PRO A 357 34.10 27.48 8.15
N VAL A 358 34.17 27.18 9.45
CA VAL A 358 34.82 28.02 10.46
C VAL A 358 36.30 28.13 10.09
N ALA A 359 36.77 29.35 9.80
CA ALA A 359 38.18 29.63 9.59
C ALA A 359 38.95 29.37 10.90
N ALA A 360 40.01 28.57 10.82
CA ALA A 360 40.92 28.34 11.94
C ALA A 360 41.73 29.61 12.26
N PRO A 361 41.95 29.96 13.53
CA PRO A 361 42.80 31.08 13.89
C PRO A 361 44.28 30.74 13.64
N VAL A 362 45.02 31.75 13.17
CA VAL A 362 46.48 31.76 12.93
C VAL A 362 47.24 31.91 14.25
#